data_AF-A0A015LI15-F1
#
_entry.id   AF-A0A015LI15-F1
#
_cell.length_a   1.000
_cell.length_b   1.000
_cell.length_c   1.000
_cell.angle_alpha   90.00
_cell.angle_beta   90.00
_cell.angle_gamma   90.00
#
_symmetry.space_group_name_H-M   'P 1'
#
loop_
_entity.id
_entity.type
_entity.pdbx_description
1 polymer ?
#
loop_
_entity_poly.entity_id
_entity_poly.type
_entity_poly.pdbx_seq_one_letter_code
_entity_poly.pdbx_strand_id
1 'polypeptide(L)' 'MIEEENGILSKVHLHLDDFITIYEEDHEESYAIIKGIFQHKGNNNKYYAFIVVDWFEDTMVEHSVLKCPLYRLQATGDK' A
#
# COMPACT_ATOMS: atom_id res chain seq x y z
N MET A 1 4.81 -11.74 -2.88
CA MET A 1 6.02 -12.40 -2.34
C MET A 1 7.17 -11.55 -2.79
N ILE A 2 7.92 -10.97 -1.85
CA ILE A 2 9.16 -10.28 -2.19
C ILE A 2 10.23 -11.34 -2.08
N GLU A 3 10.84 -11.71 -3.21
CA GLU A 3 11.97 -12.63 -3.24
C GLU A 3 13.23 -11.80 -3.01
N GLU A 4 13.80 -11.86 -1.81
CA GLU A 4 15.18 -11.47 -1.60
C GLU A 4 16.11 -12.59 -2.08
N GLU A 5 17.27 -12.20 -2.61
CA GLU A 5 18.32 -12.98 -3.30
C GLU A 5 18.80 -14.28 -2.59
N ASN A 6 18.30 -14.58 -1.39
CA ASN A 6 18.69 -15.74 -0.57
C ASN A 6 17.53 -16.69 -0.21
N GLY A 7 16.35 -16.59 -0.84
CA GLY A 7 15.27 -17.58 -0.64
C GLY A 7 14.65 -17.59 0.75
N ILE A 8 14.90 -16.55 1.56
CA ILE A 8 14.23 -16.34 2.84
C ILE A 8 12.86 -15.73 2.55
N LEU A 9 11.82 -16.55 2.67
CA LEU A 9 10.43 -16.09 2.67
C LEU A 9 10.17 -15.30 3.96
N SER A 10 10.34 -13.98 3.89
CA SER A 10 9.94 -13.08 4.97
C SER A 10 8.42 -12.97 5.01
N LYS A 11 7.81 -13.51 6.07
CA LYS A 11 6.38 -13.36 6.33
C LYS A 11 6.13 -11.99 6.94
N VAL A 12 5.53 -11.09 6.17
CA VAL A 12 5.05 -9.79 6.65
C VAL A 12 3.66 -9.96 7.24
N HIS A 13 3.41 -9.32 8.40
CA HIS A 13 2.09 -9.27 9.03
C HIS A 13 1.50 -7.89 8.78
N LEU A 14 0.33 -7.84 8.14
CA LEU A 14 -0.39 -6.62 7.83
C LEU A 14 -1.57 -6.45 8.81
N HIS A 15 -1.77 -5.23 9.28
CA HIS A 15 -2.85 -4.84 10.16
C HIS A 15 -3.64 -3.67 9.55
N LEU A 16 -4.83 -3.45 10.10
CA LEU A 16 -5.57 -2.22 9.81
C LEU A 16 -4.76 -1.02 10.28
N ASP A 17 -4.84 0.05 9.51
CA ASP A 17 -4.14 1.32 9.70
C ASP A 17 -2.60 1.24 9.57
N ASP A 18 -2.05 0.11 9.10
CA ASP A 18 -0.64 0.05 8.66
C ASP A 18 -0.44 0.93 7.42
N PHE A 19 0.67 1.68 7.41
CA PHE A 19 1.16 2.40 6.24
C PHE A 19 2.04 1.47 5.41
N ILE A 20 1.75 1.38 4.12
CA ILE A 20 2.42 0.47 3.20
C ILE A 20 2.86 1.20 1.94
N THR A 21 3.91 0.67 1.31
CA THR A 21 4.31 1.03 -0.04
C THR A 21 3.78 -0.01 -1.02
N ILE A 22 3.20 0.44 -2.12
CA ILE A 22 2.74 -0.40 -3.23
C ILE A 22 3.52 0.05 -4.46
N TYR A 23 4.17 -0.92 -5.11
CA TYR A 23 4.86 -0.68 -6.38
C TYR A 23 3.83 -0.65 -7.52
N GLU A 24 3.84 0.41 -8.32
CA GLU A 24 3.01 0.54 -9.52
C GLU A 24 3.93 0.62 -10.75
N GLU A 25 3.57 0.00 -11.88
CA GLU A 25 4.45 -0.02 -13.06
C GLU A 25 4.80 1.39 -13.58
N ASP A 26 3.92 2.37 -13.37
CA ASP A 26 4.07 3.76 -13.83
C ASP A 26 4.61 4.73 -12.75
N HIS A 27 4.77 4.29 -11.50
CA HIS A 27 5.20 5.12 -10.37
C HIS A 27 6.23 4.40 -9.52
N GLU A 28 7.36 5.07 -9.21
CA GLU A 28 8.46 4.45 -8.44
C GLU A 28 7.99 3.86 -7.10
N GLU A 29 7.22 4.62 -6.31
CA GLU A 29 6.64 4.17 -5.03
C GLU A 29 5.33 4.91 -4.71
N SER A 30 4.22 4.18 -4.59
CA SER A 30 2.94 4.70 -4.09
C SER A 30 2.76 4.36 -2.61
N TYR A 31 2.21 5.29 -1.82
CA TYR A 31 1.97 5.11 -0.40
C TYR A 31 0.48 4.97 -0.11
N ALA A 32 0.11 4.08 0.81
CA ALA A 32 -1.28 3.86 1.17
C ALA A 32 -1.42 3.46 2.65
N ILE A 33 -2.62 3.64 3.21
CA ILE A 33 -2.98 3.14 4.54
C ILE A 33 -4.06 2.06 4.42
N ILE A 34 -3.88 0.94 5.11
CA ILE A 34 -4.84 -0.18 5.06
C ILE A 34 -6.11 0.17 5.83
N LYS A 35 -7.26 0.16 5.16
CA LYS A 35 -8.59 0.38 5.76
C LYS A 35 -9.41 -0.88 5.93
N GLY A 36 -9.06 -1.94 5.22
CA GLY A 36 -9.77 -3.22 5.30
C GLY A 36 -8.90 -4.38 4.84
N ILE A 37 -9.07 -5.53 5.47
CA ILE A 37 -8.43 -6.79 5.07
C ILE A 37 -9.52 -7.85 5.07
N PHE A 38 -9.71 -8.52 3.95
CA PHE A 38 -10.73 -9.56 3.82
C PHE A 38 -10.29 -10.66 2.85
N GLN A 39 -10.92 -11.82 2.99
CA GLN A 39 -10.67 -12.96 2.12
C GLN A 39 -11.85 -13.15 1.17
N HIS A 40 -11.56 -13.42 -0.11
CA HIS A 40 -12.59 -13.72 -1.09
C HIS A 40 -12.21 -14.93 -1.94
N LYS A 41 -13.23 -15.70 -2.36
CA LYS A 41 -13.08 -16.91 -3.14
C LYS A 41 -13.16 -16.58 -4.63
N GLY A 42 -12.05 -16.71 -5.35
CA GLY A 42 -12.00 -16.45 -6.77
C GLY A 42 -12.68 -17.54 -7.62
N ASN A 43 -12.85 -17.25 -8.91
CA ASN A 43 -13.50 -18.13 -9.89
C ASN A 43 -12.80 -19.49 -10.07
N ASN A 44 -11.52 -19.59 -9.70
CA ASN A 44 -10.75 -20.83 -9.70
C ASN A 44 -10.90 -21.63 -8.39
N ASN A 45 -11.89 -21.31 -7.56
CA ASN A 45 -12.19 -21.96 -6.30
C ASN A 45 -11.10 -21.82 -5.21
N LYS A 46 -10.10 -20.94 -5.42
CA LYS A 46 -9.07 -20.60 -4.44
C LYS A 46 -9.44 -19.34 -3.67
N TYR A 47 -8.96 -19.24 -2.43
CA TYR A 47 -9.12 -18.05 -1.61
C TYR A 47 -7.93 -17.10 -1.78
N TYR A 48 -8.23 -15.82 -1.87
CA TYR A 48 -7.27 -14.72 -2.00
C TYR A 48 -7.52 -13.69 -0.91
N ALA A 49 -6.44 -13.07 -0.43
CA ALA A 49 -6.52 -11.92 0.44
C ALA A 49 -6.64 -10.65 -0.40
N PHE A 50 -7.52 -9.75 0.02
CA PHE A 50 -7.71 -8.42 -0.55
C PHE A 50 -7.52 -7.38 0.55
N ILE A 51 -6.97 -6.25 0.17
CA ILE A 51 -6.84 -5.08 1.02
C ILE A 51 -7.62 -3.92 0.41
N VAL A 52 -8.34 -3.18 1.24
CA VAL A 52 -8.85 -1.84 0.91
C VAL A 52 -7.85 -0.85 1.48
N VAL A 53 -7.46 0.14 0.69
CA VAL A 53 -6.51 1.16 1.10
C VAL A 53 -7.04 2.54 0.76
N ASP A 54 -6.68 3.53 1.58
CA ASP A 54 -6.74 4.92 1.18
C ASP A 54 -5.36 5.31 0.64
N TRP A 55 -5.33 5.88 -0.57
CA TRP A 55 -4.10 6.27 -1.24
C TRP A 55 -3.59 7.61 -0.74
N PHE A 56 -2.28 7.80 -0.81
CA PHE A 56 -1.64 9.08 -0.61
C PHE A 56 -1.10 9.63 -1.92
N GLU A 57 -1.39 10.90 -2.20
CA GLU A 57 -0.78 11.66 -3.28
C GLU A 57 0.49 12.35 -2.76
N ASP A 58 1.57 12.26 -3.54
CA ASP A 58 2.75 13.08 -3.31
C ASP A 58 2.38 14.56 -3.56
N THR A 59 2.66 15.41 -2.56
CA THR A 59 2.40 16.84 -2.69
C THR A 59 3.52 17.59 -3.40
N MET A 60 4.66 16.93 -3.66
CA MET A 60 5.91 17.55 -4.14
C MET A 60 6.44 18.63 -3.19
N VAL A 61 5.98 18.63 -1.93
CA VAL A 61 6.38 19.57 -0.89
C VAL A 61 7.23 18.84 0.15
N GLU A 62 8.35 19.45 0.51
CA GLU A 62 9.22 18.96 1.57
C GLU A 62 8.94 19.69 2.89
N HIS A 63 8.86 18.94 3.98
CA HIS A 63 8.71 19.51 5.31
C HIS A 63 9.94 20.35 5.68
N SER A 64 9.75 21.65 5.92
CA SER A 64 10.84 22.63 6.07
C SER A 64 11.89 22.27 7.13
N VAL A 65 11.46 21.68 8.25
CA VAL A 65 12.31 21.26 9.38
C VAL A 65 12.85 19.84 9.21
N LEU A 66 11.96 18.85 9.03
CA LEU A 66 12.31 17.42 9.00
C LEU A 66 12.96 16.96 7.69
N LYS A 67 12.89 17.77 6.63
CA LYS A 67 13.46 17.47 5.32
C LYS A 67 12.94 16.17 4.69
N CYS A 68 11.65 15.89 4.93
CA CYS A 68 10.97 14.71 4.40
C CYS A 68 9.82 15.12 3.46
N PRO A 69 9.48 14.28 2.45
CA PRO A 69 8.34 14.52 1.57
C PRO A 69 7.03 14.51 2.36
N LEU A 70 6.11 15.39 1.97
CA LEU A 70 4.76 15.46 2.50
C LEU A 70 3.79 14.77 1.54
N TYR A 71 2.95 13.92 2.11
CA TYR A 71 1.91 13.21 1.40
C TYR A 71 0.54 13.67 1.88
N ARG A 72 -0.43 13.67 0.98
CA ARG A 72 -1.82 14.03 1.28
C ARG A 72 -2.73 12.85 0.99
N LEU A 73 -3.66 12.58 1.91
CA LEU A 73 -4.71 11.59 1.69
C LEU A 73 -5.49 11.94 0.42
N GLN A 74 -5.56 11.01 -0.52
CA GLN A 74 -6.32 11.18 -1.74
C GLN A 74 -7.81 11.19 -1.37
N ALA A 75 -8.49 12.28 -1.70
CA ALA A 75 -9.94 12.32 -1.54
C ALA A 75 -10.56 11.34 -2.53
N THR A 76 -11.32 10.37 -2.05
CA THR A 76 -12.28 9.63 -2.86
C THR A 76 -13.35 10.62 -3.29
N GLY A 77 -13.18 11.24 -4.45
CA GLY A 77 -14.26 12.00 -5.06
C GLY A 77 -15.44 11.05 -5.25
N ASP A 78 -16.61 11.44 -4.75
CA ASP A 78 -17.89 10.84 -5.14
C ASP A 78 -18.00 10.94 -6.67
N LYS A 79 -17.64 9.88 -7.39
CA LYS A 79 -17.87 9.76 -8.83
C LYS A 79 -19.23 9.12 -9.09
#